data_AF-A0A9Q3YS67-F1
#
_entry.id   AF-A0A9Q3YS67-F1
#
_cell.length_a   1.000
_cell.length_b   1.000
_cell.length_c   1.000
_cell.angle_alpha   90.00
_cell.angle_beta   90.00
_cell.angle_gamma   90.00
#
_symmetry.space_group_name_H-M   'P 1'
#
loop_
_entity.id
_entity.type
_entity.pdbx_description
1 polymer ?
#
loop_
_entity_poly.entity_id
_entity_poly.type
_entity_poly.pdbx_seq_one_letter_code
_entity_poly.pdbx_strand_id
1 'polypeptide(L)'
;MEINQLNLEFDKINNPKLNEFYSQFQEVLKKLNDKKLPSEAVQYINNIVEQTNSTTLQDKALLKFLKDKQSLIIKYLEKEHKIAPKNYYKKLWLAVGMTAFGLPLGVVFGLLMKNMGLMAIGLPIGLGVGAAVGSSMDKKAFEEGRQIDVELKF
;
A
#
# COMPACT_ATOMS: atom_id res chain seq x y z
N MET A 1 -12.26 5.99 -20.77
CA MET A 1 -12.10 7.17 -19.89
C MET A 1 -10.67 7.18 -19.40
N GLU A 2 -10.04 8.34 -19.32
CA GLU A 2 -8.67 8.48 -18.81
C GLU A 2 -8.67 8.92 -17.34
N ILE A 3 -7.64 8.53 -16.59
CA ILE A 3 -7.39 8.97 -15.23
C ILE A 3 -6.75 10.36 -15.27
N ASN A 4 -7.34 11.29 -14.52
CA ASN A 4 -6.89 12.66 -14.36
C ASN A 4 -5.54 12.73 -13.62
N GLN A 5 -4.77 13.77 -13.91
CA GLN A 5 -3.52 14.06 -13.18
C GLN A 5 -3.77 14.96 -11.96
N LEU A 6 -2.86 14.90 -11.00
CA LEU A 6 -2.80 15.88 -9.92
C LEU A 6 -2.34 17.24 -10.47
N ASN A 7 -2.92 18.33 -9.96
CA ASN A 7 -2.62 19.70 -10.40
C ASN A 7 -2.51 20.70 -9.23
N LEU A 8 -1.87 20.29 -8.13
CA LEU A 8 -1.66 21.17 -6.98
C LEU A 8 -0.69 22.31 -7.32
N GLU A 9 -0.96 23.50 -6.78
CA GLU A 9 -0.11 24.69 -6.92
C GLU A 9 1.31 24.42 -6.39
N PHE A 10 2.33 24.89 -7.12
CA PHE A 10 3.74 24.65 -6.80
C PHE A 10 4.11 25.10 -5.38
N ASP A 11 3.55 26.22 -4.91
CA ASP A 11 3.80 26.76 -3.58
C ASP A 11 3.36 25.82 -2.46
N LYS A 12 2.35 24.96 -2.71
CA LYS A 12 1.89 23.93 -1.77
C LYS A 12 2.86 22.75 -1.66
N ILE A 13 3.75 22.54 -2.64
CA ILE A 13 4.64 21.38 -2.78
C ILE A 13 6.12 21.79 -2.57
N ASN A 14 6.36 22.81 -1.76
CA ASN A 14 7.69 23.36 -1.51
C ASN A 14 8.58 22.47 -0.62
N ASN A 15 8.00 21.51 0.10
CA ASN A 15 8.71 20.60 0.99
C ASN A 15 9.26 19.38 0.21
N PRO A 16 10.55 19.01 0.35
CA PRO A 16 11.13 17.88 -0.37
C PRO A 16 10.39 16.55 -0.20
N LYS A 17 9.95 16.24 1.03
CA LYS A 17 9.20 15.01 1.32
C LYS A 17 7.81 15.06 0.69
N LEU A 18 7.17 16.22 0.70
CA LEU A 18 5.87 16.40 0.07
C LEU A 18 5.96 16.25 -1.44
N ASN A 19 6.99 16.84 -2.05
CA ASN A 19 7.25 16.72 -3.48
C ASN A 19 7.54 15.28 -3.90
N GLU A 20 8.29 14.52 -3.11
CA GLU A 20 8.52 13.09 -3.36
C GLU A 20 7.19 12.31 -3.34
N PHE A 21 6.34 12.53 -2.32
CA PHE A 21 5.04 11.85 -2.24
C PHE A 21 4.08 12.26 -3.38
N TYR A 22 4.08 13.54 -3.74
CA TYR A 22 3.29 14.05 -4.86
C TYR A 22 3.72 13.40 -6.17
N SER A 23 5.03 13.36 -6.43
CA SER A 23 5.61 12.73 -7.63
C SER A 23 5.28 11.24 -7.70
N GLN A 24 5.43 10.51 -6.59
CA GLN A 24 5.03 9.10 -6.50
C GLN A 24 3.53 8.93 -6.80
N PHE A 25 2.68 9.82 -6.31
CA PHE A 25 1.25 9.73 -6.56
C PHE A 25 0.91 9.99 -8.05
N GLN A 26 1.54 10.99 -8.68
CA GLN A 26 1.42 11.16 -10.12
C GLN A 26 1.91 9.93 -10.90
N GLU A 27 3.03 9.32 -10.50
CA GLU A 27 3.55 8.11 -11.13
C GLU A 27 2.57 6.93 -11.03
N VAL A 28 1.94 6.74 -9.86
CA VAL A 28 0.89 5.73 -9.65
C VAL A 28 -0.27 5.96 -10.62
N LEU A 29 -0.79 7.18 -10.71
CA LEU A 29 -1.92 7.50 -11.60
C LEU A 29 -1.56 7.24 -13.07
N LYS A 30 -0.34 7.61 -13.48
CA LYS A 30 0.17 7.34 -14.84
C LYS A 30 0.22 5.84 -15.14
N LYS A 31 0.80 5.04 -14.24
CA LYS A 31 0.91 3.58 -14.41
C LYS A 31 -0.45 2.87 -14.34
N LEU A 32 -1.45 3.48 -13.71
CA LEU A 32 -2.83 2.99 -13.70
C LEU A 32 -3.55 3.28 -15.01
N ASN A 33 -3.23 4.36 -15.72
CA ASN A 33 -3.75 4.60 -17.08
C ASN A 33 -3.30 3.52 -18.07
N ASP A 34 -2.12 2.93 -17.85
CA ASP A 34 -1.63 1.80 -18.66
C ASP A 34 -2.42 0.49 -18.37
N LYS A 35 -3.20 0.44 -17.28
CA LYS A 35 -4.10 -0.68 -16.99
C LYS A 35 -5.45 -0.43 -17.65
N LYS A 36 -5.98 -1.43 -18.36
CA LYS A 36 -7.34 -1.42 -18.92
C LYS A 36 -8.37 -1.57 -17.80
N LEU A 37 -8.58 -0.52 -17.01
CA LEU A 37 -9.53 -0.48 -15.92
C LEU A 37 -10.96 -0.27 -16.42
N PRO A 38 -11.97 -0.85 -15.74
CA PRO A 38 -13.37 -0.59 -16.05
C PRO A 38 -13.74 0.87 -15.72
N SER A 39 -14.78 1.38 -16.38
CA SER A 39 -15.19 2.79 -16.28
C SER A 39 -15.49 3.21 -14.84
N GLU A 40 -16.09 2.32 -14.04
CA GLU A 40 -16.43 2.55 -12.65
C GLU A 40 -15.18 2.79 -11.79
N ALA A 41 -14.10 2.04 -12.04
CA ALA A 41 -12.83 2.21 -11.35
C ALA A 41 -12.16 3.53 -11.74
N VAL A 42 -12.20 3.90 -13.03
CA VAL A 42 -11.67 5.18 -13.51
C VAL A 42 -12.43 6.35 -12.87
N GLN A 43 -13.77 6.26 -12.78
CA GLN A 43 -14.59 7.27 -12.11
C GLN A 43 -14.27 7.39 -10.62
N TYR A 44 -14.11 6.27 -9.92
CA TYR A 44 -13.72 6.26 -8.52
C TYR A 44 -12.37 6.96 -8.29
N ILE A 45 -11.37 6.64 -9.12
CA ILE A 45 -10.05 7.27 -9.05
C ILE A 45 -10.15 8.77 -9.35
N ASN A 46 -10.89 9.15 -10.40
CA ASN A 46 -11.03 10.56 -10.79
C ASN A 46 -11.73 11.41 -9.74
N ASN A 47 -12.71 10.88 -9.01
CA ASN A 47 -13.31 11.57 -7.86
C ASN A 47 -12.28 11.80 -6.75
N ILE A 48 -11.41 10.83 -6.48
CA ILE A 48 -10.32 11.01 -5.50
C ILE A 48 -9.31 12.06 -5.98
N VAL A 49 -8.97 12.06 -7.27
CA VAL A 49 -8.07 13.07 -7.86
C VAL A 49 -8.69 14.46 -7.78
N GLU A 50 -9.98 14.61 -8.07
CA GLU A 50 -10.70 15.87 -7.95
C GLU A 50 -10.68 16.40 -6.50
N GLN A 51 -11.03 15.57 -5.53
CA GLN A 51 -10.91 15.92 -4.10
C GLN A 51 -9.47 16.30 -3.72
N THR A 52 -8.49 15.67 -4.35
CA THR A 52 -7.08 15.96 -4.10
C THR A 52 -6.72 17.34 -4.63
N ASN A 53 -7.14 17.65 -5.86
CA ASN A 53 -6.88 18.90 -6.55
C ASN A 53 -7.60 20.09 -5.90
N SER A 54 -8.78 19.89 -5.31
CA SER A 54 -9.56 20.93 -4.63
C SER A 54 -9.15 21.18 -3.18
N THR A 55 -8.10 20.53 -2.66
CA THR A 55 -7.71 20.67 -1.25
C THR A 55 -7.07 22.03 -0.95
N THR A 56 -7.42 22.58 0.21
CA THR A 56 -6.81 23.80 0.77
C THR A 56 -5.74 23.48 1.83
N LEU A 57 -5.51 22.19 2.12
CA LEU A 57 -4.52 21.75 3.10
C LEU A 57 -3.10 22.08 2.65
N GLN A 58 -2.21 22.29 3.63
CA GLN A 58 -0.80 22.59 3.42
C GLN A 58 0.11 21.75 4.32
N ASP A 59 1.42 21.77 4.03
CA ASP A 59 2.48 21.17 4.85
C ASP A 59 2.21 19.71 5.26
N LYS A 60 2.31 19.43 6.57
CA LYS A 60 2.12 18.10 7.15
C LYS A 60 0.69 17.58 6.97
N ALA A 61 -0.30 18.47 6.96
CA ALA A 61 -1.69 18.09 6.74
C ALA A 61 -1.90 17.64 5.28
N LEU A 62 -1.32 18.37 4.33
CA LEU A 62 -1.31 17.99 2.92
C LEU A 62 -0.58 16.67 2.70
N LEU A 63 0.60 16.48 3.31
CA LEU A 63 1.35 15.23 3.21
C LEU A 63 0.53 14.03 3.69
N LYS A 64 -0.10 14.14 4.86
CA LYS A 64 -0.96 13.07 5.39
C LYS A 64 -2.14 12.81 4.44
N PHE A 65 -2.78 13.87 3.97
CA PHE A 65 -3.91 13.78 3.07
C PHE A 65 -3.54 13.07 1.74
N LEU A 66 -2.40 13.40 1.12
CA LEU A 66 -1.94 12.72 -0.09
C LEU A 66 -1.68 11.22 0.14
N LYS A 67 -1.04 10.87 1.27
CA LYS A 67 -0.83 9.46 1.65
C LYS A 67 -2.15 8.71 1.79
N ASP A 68 -3.13 9.32 2.46
CA ASP A 68 -4.44 8.73 2.69
C ASP A 68 -5.20 8.54 1.36
N LYS A 69 -5.20 9.53 0.47
CA LYS A 69 -5.84 9.45 -0.86
C LYS A 69 -5.19 8.39 -1.77
N GLN A 70 -3.86 8.35 -1.82
CA GLN A 70 -3.16 7.29 -2.55
C GLN A 70 -3.48 5.90 -1.97
N SER A 71 -3.49 5.77 -0.63
CA SER A 71 -3.83 4.50 0.03
C SER A 71 -5.25 4.04 -0.27
N LEU A 72 -6.21 4.96 -0.34
CA LEU A 72 -7.61 4.66 -0.70
C LEU A 72 -7.70 4.06 -2.11
N ILE A 73 -7.04 4.67 -3.10
CA ILE A 73 -7.01 4.15 -4.47
C ILE A 73 -6.42 2.74 -4.50
N ILE A 74 -5.26 2.54 -3.86
CA ILE A 74 -4.59 1.24 -3.87
C ILE A 74 -5.43 0.16 -3.19
N LYS A 75 -6.06 0.48 -2.05
CA LYS A 75 -6.95 -0.47 -1.35
C LYS A 75 -8.18 -0.82 -2.18
N TYR A 76 -8.78 0.15 -2.84
CA TYR A 76 -9.91 -0.09 -3.74
C TYR A 76 -9.51 -1.03 -4.89
N LEU A 77 -8.41 -0.72 -5.57
CA LEU A 77 -7.90 -1.52 -6.69
C LEU A 77 -7.49 -2.94 -6.28
N GLU A 78 -6.87 -3.11 -5.11
CA GLU A 78 -6.56 -4.43 -4.58
C GLU A 78 -7.83 -5.22 -4.29
N LYS A 79 -8.82 -4.58 -3.67
CA LYS A 79 -10.06 -5.25 -3.27
C LYS A 79 -10.87 -5.70 -4.49
N GLU A 80 -11.13 -4.80 -5.42
CA GLU A 80 -12.07 -5.01 -6.53
C GLU A 80 -11.41 -5.66 -7.76
N HIS A 81 -10.12 -5.39 -7.99
CA HIS A 81 -9.42 -5.85 -9.21
C HIS A 81 -8.15 -6.64 -8.91
N LYS A 82 -7.79 -6.82 -7.63
CA LYS A 82 -6.54 -7.46 -7.21
C LYS A 82 -5.31 -6.77 -7.81
N ILE A 83 -5.43 -5.49 -8.18
CA ILE A 83 -4.32 -4.70 -8.71
C ILE A 83 -3.57 -4.09 -7.54
N ALA A 84 -2.25 -4.28 -7.52
CA ALA A 84 -1.40 -3.84 -6.41
C ALA A 84 -0.03 -3.35 -6.89
N PRO A 85 0.62 -2.42 -6.17
CA PRO A 85 2.00 -2.00 -6.44
C PRO A 85 3.00 -3.09 -6.04
N LYS A 86 4.27 -2.91 -6.44
CA LYS A 86 5.37 -3.80 -6.05
C LYS A 86 5.46 -3.92 -4.53
N ASN A 87 5.73 -5.15 -4.07
CA ASN A 87 5.93 -5.49 -2.66
C ASN A 87 4.73 -5.19 -1.75
N TYR A 88 3.53 -4.98 -2.31
CA TYR A 88 2.34 -4.67 -1.52
C TYR A 88 1.98 -5.83 -0.60
N TYR A 89 1.87 -7.03 -1.15
CA TYR A 89 1.43 -8.19 -0.37
C TYR A 89 2.51 -8.64 0.60
N LYS A 90 3.79 -8.54 0.25
CA LYS A 90 4.91 -8.75 1.18
C LYS A 90 4.82 -7.80 2.38
N LYS A 91 4.66 -6.50 2.16
CA LYS A 91 4.53 -5.52 3.26
C LYS A 91 3.31 -5.82 4.13
N LEU A 92 2.17 -6.15 3.52
CA LEU A 92 0.94 -6.52 4.22
C LEU A 92 1.13 -7.79 5.06
N TRP A 93 1.65 -8.86 4.46
CA TRP A 93 1.78 -10.16 5.10
C TRP A 93 2.90 -10.24 6.12
N LEU A 94 3.93 -9.40 6.06
CA LEU A 94 4.88 -9.28 7.17
C LEU A 94 4.17 -8.90 8.48
N ALA A 95 3.27 -7.91 8.42
CA ALA A 95 2.47 -7.52 9.57
C ALA A 95 1.48 -8.62 10.00
N VAL A 96 0.74 -9.20 9.05
CA VAL A 96 -0.22 -10.28 9.32
C VAL A 96 0.46 -11.53 9.87
N GLY A 97 1.62 -11.89 9.31
CA GLY A 97 2.44 -13.02 9.74
C GLY A 97 2.80 -12.92 11.22
N MET A 98 3.24 -11.75 11.66
CA MET A 98 3.55 -11.51 13.07
C MET A 98 2.31 -11.53 13.96
N THR A 99 1.22 -10.85 13.57
CA THR A 99 0.05 -10.68 14.46
C THR A 99 -0.88 -11.88 14.49
N ALA A 100 -1.09 -12.55 13.35
CA ALA A 100 -2.00 -13.68 13.24
C ALA A 100 -1.33 -15.03 13.51
N PHE A 101 -0.02 -15.15 13.31
CA PHE A 101 0.71 -16.41 13.52
C PHE A 101 1.79 -16.27 14.59
N GLY A 102 2.68 -15.29 14.46
CA GLY A 102 3.86 -15.17 15.31
C GLY A 102 3.53 -15.01 16.78
N LEU A 103 2.77 -13.97 17.15
CA LEU A 103 2.41 -13.72 18.55
C LEU A 103 1.60 -14.88 19.16
N PRO A 104 0.52 -15.39 18.53
CA PRO A 104 -0.22 -16.54 19.07
C PRO A 104 0.64 -17.79 19.26
N LEU A 105 1.45 -18.15 18.25
CA LEU A 105 2.34 -19.32 18.35
C LEU A 105 3.38 -19.13 19.45
N GLY A 106 3.99 -17.95 19.55
CA GLY A 106 4.92 -17.61 20.62
C GLY A 106 4.30 -17.84 22.01
N VAL A 107 3.06 -17.37 22.23
CA VAL A 107 2.36 -17.57 23.50
C VAL A 107 2.21 -19.06 23.81
N VAL A 108 1.76 -19.85 22.83
CA VAL A 108 1.62 -21.31 22.99
C VAL A 108 2.96 -21.96 23.34
N PHE A 109 4.04 -21.62 22.64
CA PHE A 109 5.38 -22.15 22.93
C PHE A 109 5.87 -21.76 24.32
N GLY A 110 5.67 -20.52 24.74
CA GLY A 110 6.06 -20.04 26.07
C GLY A 110 5.35 -20.78 27.20
N LEU A 111 4.05 -21.07 27.02
CA LEU A 111 3.26 -21.85 27.97
C LEU A 111 3.68 -23.32 28.03
N LEU A 112 3.83 -23.99 26.87
CA LEU A 112 4.21 -25.40 26.81
C LEU A 112 5.58 -25.67 27.43
N MET A 113 6.53 -24.76 27.22
CA MET A 113 7.89 -24.88 27.73
C MET A 113 8.05 -24.31 29.15
N LYS A 114 6.98 -23.79 29.76
CA LYS A 114 6.99 -23.09 31.06
C LYS A 114 8.05 -21.99 31.14
N ASN A 115 8.36 -21.37 30.00
CA ASN A 115 9.33 -20.30 29.87
C ASN A 115 8.78 -19.23 28.94
N MET A 116 8.21 -18.19 29.54
CA MET A 116 7.60 -17.09 28.80
C MET A 116 8.59 -16.30 27.94
N GLY A 117 9.91 -16.38 28.23
CA GLY A 117 10.94 -15.82 27.36
C GLY A 117 10.98 -16.48 25.97
N LEU A 118 10.53 -17.74 25.85
CA LEU A 118 10.45 -18.45 24.57
C LEU A 118 9.28 -17.98 23.69
N MET A 119 8.41 -17.09 24.18
CA MET A 119 7.41 -16.43 23.34
C MET A 119 8.04 -15.65 22.19
N ALA A 120 9.26 -15.14 22.37
CA ALA A 120 9.99 -14.41 21.35
C ALA A 120 10.26 -15.24 20.08
N ILE A 121 10.25 -16.59 20.15
CA ILE A 121 10.39 -17.49 19.00
C ILE A 121 9.21 -17.34 18.02
N GLY A 122 8.05 -16.89 18.51
CA GLY A 122 6.91 -16.59 17.67
C GLY A 122 7.21 -15.51 16.61
N LEU A 123 8.02 -14.50 16.95
CA LEU A 123 8.33 -13.40 16.03
C LEU A 123 9.04 -13.86 14.74
N PRO A 124 10.17 -14.59 14.77
CA PRO A 124 10.81 -15.08 13.56
C PRO A 124 9.92 -16.07 12.78
N ILE A 125 9.09 -16.88 13.45
CA ILE A 125 8.11 -17.74 12.77
C ILE A 125 7.09 -16.90 12.00
N GLY A 126 6.49 -15.92 12.67
CA GLY A 126 5.50 -15.03 12.06
C GLY A 126 6.07 -14.22 10.90
N LEU A 127 7.30 -13.70 11.04
CA LEU A 127 8.03 -13.04 9.97
C LEU A 127 8.30 -13.97 8.78
N GLY A 128 8.74 -15.21 9.04
CA GLY A 128 8.99 -16.20 8.00
C GLY A 128 7.74 -16.55 7.21
N VAL A 129 6.62 -16.85 7.90
CA VAL A 129 5.32 -17.13 7.27
C VAL A 129 4.85 -15.91 6.47
N GLY A 130 4.89 -14.72 7.08
CA GLY A 130 4.49 -13.48 6.43
C GLY A 130 5.29 -13.17 5.17
N ALA A 131 6.62 -13.31 5.24
CA ALA A 131 7.49 -13.09 4.10
C ALA A 131 7.23 -14.09 2.97
N ALA A 132 7.05 -15.37 3.29
CA ALA A 132 6.80 -16.42 2.30
C ALA A 132 5.46 -16.23 1.58
N VAL A 133 4.37 -16.07 2.34
CA VAL A 133 3.02 -15.89 1.77
C VAL A 133 2.95 -14.58 0.99
N GLY A 134 3.44 -13.48 1.56
CA GLY A 134 3.43 -12.17 0.92
C GLY A 134 4.22 -12.13 -0.39
N SER A 135 5.43 -12.70 -0.40
CA SER A 135 6.26 -12.77 -1.62
C SER A 135 5.62 -13.65 -2.69
N SER A 136 4.97 -14.75 -2.31
CA SER A 136 4.22 -15.59 -3.25
C SER A 136 3.04 -14.84 -3.87
N MET A 137 2.34 -14.01 -3.11
CA MET A 137 1.22 -13.22 -3.61
C MET A 137 1.67 -12.07 -4.52
N ASP A 138 2.78 -11.39 -4.21
CA ASP A 138 3.38 -10.40 -5.11
C ASP A 138 3.83 -11.07 -6.43
N LYS A 139 4.50 -12.23 -6.35
CA LYS A 139 4.88 -13.01 -7.54
C LYS A 139 3.67 -13.37 -8.40
N LYS A 140 2.59 -13.84 -7.79
CA LYS A 140 1.34 -14.15 -8.49
C LYS A 140 0.72 -12.91 -9.14
N ALA A 141 0.71 -11.76 -8.46
CA ALA A 141 0.19 -10.51 -9.02
C ALA A 141 1.03 -10.02 -10.22
N PHE A 142 2.35 -10.23 -10.18
CA PHE A 142 3.23 -9.96 -11.31
C PHE A 142 2.95 -10.89 -12.50
N GLU A 143 2.91 -12.21 -12.28
CA GLU A 143 2.67 -13.22 -13.32
C GLU A 143 1.31 -13.05 -14.00
N GLU A 144 0.28 -12.67 -13.24
CA GLU A 144 -1.06 -12.41 -13.77
C GLU A 144 -1.22 -11.00 -14.37
N GLY A 145 -0.15 -10.20 -14.43
CA GLY A 145 -0.19 -8.85 -14.99
C GLY A 145 -1.02 -7.85 -14.17
N ARG A 146 -1.36 -8.17 -12.92
CA ARG A 146 -2.12 -7.31 -11.99
C ARG A 146 -1.23 -6.32 -11.23
N GLN A 147 0.09 -6.51 -11.24
CA GLN A 147 1.02 -5.61 -10.58
C GLN A 147 1.20 -4.30 -11.37
N ILE A 148 1.19 -3.14 -10.68
CA ILE A 148 1.69 -1.88 -11.25
C ILE A 148 3.18 -1.70 -10.94
N ASP A 149 3.91 -1.18 -11.92
CA ASP A 149 5.36 -1.01 -11.86
C ASP A 149 5.76 0.24 -11.06
N VAL A 150 5.37 0.28 -9.79
CA VAL A 150 5.71 1.31 -8.80
C VAL A 150 5.91 0.64 -7.46
N GLU A 151 6.94 1.02 -6.71
CA GLU A 151 7.08 0.67 -5.30
C GLU A 151 6.74 1.87 -4.42
N LEU A 152 5.77 1.69 -3.52
CA LEU A 152 5.37 2.76 -2.62
C LEU A 152 6.38 2.92 -1.48
N LYS A 153 6.95 4.12 -1.38
CA LYS A 153 7.76 4.58 -0.25
C LYS A 153 6.78 5.24 0.73
N PHE A 154 6.46 4.59 1.84
CA PHE A 154 5.54 5.13 2.86
C PHE A 154 6.30 5.73 4.04
#